data_AF-A0A356F936-F1
#
_entry.id   AF-A0A356F936-F1
#
_cell.length_a   1.000
_cell.length_b   1.000
_cell.length_c   1.000
_cell.angle_alpha   90.00
_cell.angle_beta   90.00
_cell.angle_gamma   90.00
#
_symmetry.space_group_name_H-M   'P 1'
#
loop_
_entity.id
_entity.type
_entity.pdbx_description
1 polymer ?
#
loop_
_entity_poly.entity_id
_entity_poly.type
_entity_poly.pdbx_seq_one_letter_code
_entity_poly.pdbx_strand_id
1 'polypeptide(L)'
;MKPLSTLILLFTCACAQANDSILTSELIYEKAPFASCHASTIAESGKALVAAWFGGTGEGNKDVGIWVSRREDGKWSAPVEVANGAQGPGKRHPCWNPVLFQPR
;
A
#
# COMPACT_ATOMS: atom_id res chain seq x y z
N MET A 1 -16.61 -3.96 -66.64
CA MET A 1 -16.85 -3.48 -65.26
C MET A 1 -15.57 -3.68 -64.48
N LYS A 2 -14.88 -2.60 -64.04
CA LYS A 2 -13.60 -2.67 -63.31
C LYS A 2 -13.92 -2.61 -61.80
N PRO A 3 -13.34 -3.48 -60.94
CA PRO A 3 -13.66 -3.45 -59.53
C PRO A 3 -12.98 -2.25 -58.87
N LEU A 4 -13.79 -1.47 -58.16
CA LEU A 4 -13.39 -0.31 -57.36
C LEU A 4 -12.61 -0.81 -56.15
N SER A 5 -11.30 -0.56 -56.10
CA SER A 5 -10.49 -0.85 -54.92
C SER A 5 -10.71 0.23 -53.87
N THR A 6 -11.51 -0.09 -52.86
CA THR A 6 -11.71 0.74 -51.67
C THR A 6 -10.49 0.65 -50.76
N LEU A 7 -9.72 1.73 -50.66
CA LEU A 7 -8.60 1.86 -49.73
C LEU A 7 -9.17 2.15 -48.32
N ILE A 8 -9.08 1.18 -47.42
CA ILE A 8 -9.47 1.34 -46.01
C ILE A 8 -8.30 2.03 -45.28
N LEU A 9 -8.49 3.28 -44.89
CA LEU A 9 -7.59 3.98 -43.98
C LEU A 9 -7.84 3.47 -42.55
N LEU A 10 -6.93 2.64 -42.03
CA LEU A 10 -6.91 2.26 -40.62
C LEU A 10 -6.42 3.47 -39.81
N PHE A 11 -7.35 4.16 -39.14
CA PHE A 11 -7.00 5.09 -38.07
C PHE A 11 -6.41 4.30 -36.90
N THR A 12 -5.10 4.34 -36.73
CA THR A 12 -4.45 3.88 -35.51
C THR A 12 -4.83 4.83 -34.38
N CYS A 13 -5.72 4.37 -33.49
CA CYS A 13 -5.94 5.00 -32.19
C CYS A 13 -4.63 4.88 -31.41
N ALA A 14 -3.97 6.01 -31.14
CA ALA A 14 -2.78 6.04 -30.29
C ALA A 14 -3.21 5.63 -28.87
N CYS A 15 -2.79 4.44 -28.45
CA CYS A 15 -2.98 3.92 -27.10
C CYS A 15 -2.30 4.86 -26.09
N ALA A 16 -2.94 5.09 -24.95
CA ALA A 16 -2.52 6.03 -23.91
C ALA A 16 -1.02 5.93 -23.52
N GLN A 17 -0.36 7.10 -23.44
CA GLN A 17 1.00 7.25 -22.93
C GLN A 17 1.10 6.70 -21.49
N ALA A 18 2.04 5.78 -21.25
CA ALA A 18 2.35 5.34 -19.90
C ALA A 18 2.98 6.48 -19.09
N ASN A 19 2.62 6.60 -17.80
CA ASN A 19 2.99 7.70 -16.92
C ASN A 19 4.49 7.69 -16.58
N ASP A 20 5.27 8.61 -17.15
CA ASP A 20 6.71 8.82 -16.88
C ASP A 20 7.03 9.39 -15.47
N SER A 21 6.02 9.61 -14.62
CA SER A 21 6.17 10.19 -13.28
C SER A 21 6.22 9.18 -12.14
N ILE A 22 6.00 7.89 -12.40
CA ILE A 22 6.03 6.84 -11.38
C ILE A 22 7.45 6.32 -11.25
N LEU A 23 8.14 6.69 -10.16
CA LEU A 23 9.50 6.20 -9.89
C LEU A 23 9.52 4.72 -9.50
N THR A 24 8.49 4.25 -8.77
CA THR A 24 8.40 2.85 -8.30
C THR A 24 6.94 2.52 -8.02
N SER A 25 6.52 1.31 -8.39
CA SER A 25 5.22 0.72 -8.04
C SER A 25 5.45 -0.72 -7.58
N GLU A 26 5.16 -1.00 -6.31
CA GLU A 26 5.39 -2.30 -5.69
C GLU A 26 4.43 -2.52 -4.52
N LEU A 27 4.24 -3.79 -4.14
CA LEU A 27 3.57 -4.15 -2.89
C LEU A 27 4.56 -4.10 -1.73
N ILE A 28 4.12 -3.60 -0.58
CA ILE A 28 4.91 -3.66 0.67
C ILE A 28 5.04 -5.12 1.15
N TYR A 29 4.00 -5.92 0.94
CA TYR A 29 3.97 -7.35 1.25
C TYR A 29 2.99 -8.08 0.32
N GLU A 30 3.25 -9.36 0.07
CA GLU A 30 2.30 -10.26 -0.61
C GLU A 30 1.52 -11.15 0.36
N LYS A 31 2.08 -11.38 1.55
CA LYS A 31 1.48 -12.20 2.61
C LYS A 31 1.53 -11.44 3.92
N ALA A 32 0.43 -11.47 4.66
CA ALA A 32 0.30 -10.82 5.96
C ALA A 32 -0.42 -11.75 6.94
N PRO A 33 -0.19 -11.57 8.26
CA PRO A 33 -0.88 -12.33 9.30
C PRO A 33 -2.31 -11.81 9.60
N PHE A 34 -2.83 -10.88 8.78
CA PHE A 34 -4.15 -10.26 8.92
C PHE A 34 -4.91 -10.31 7.59
N ALA A 35 -6.24 -10.31 7.67
CA ALA A 35 -7.12 -10.44 6.50
C ALA A 35 -7.45 -9.09 5.84
N SER A 36 -7.31 -7.98 6.56
CA SER A 36 -7.62 -6.64 6.06
C SER A 36 -6.63 -5.60 6.56
N CYS A 37 -6.38 -4.56 5.75
CA CYS A 37 -5.53 -3.43 6.05
C CYS A 37 -6.13 -2.13 5.52
N HIS A 38 -6.09 -1.05 6.30
CA HIS A 38 -6.70 0.23 5.92
C HIS A 38 -5.91 1.43 6.50
N ALA A 39 -6.21 2.62 5.96
CA ALA A 39 -5.64 3.91 6.35
C ALA A 39 -4.11 3.91 6.48
N SER A 40 -3.44 3.55 5.38
CA SER A 40 -1.98 3.58 5.31
C SER A 40 -1.43 5.01 5.37
N THR A 41 -0.27 5.16 6.00
CA THR A 41 0.59 6.36 5.96
C THR A 41 2.02 5.95 5.64
N ILE A 42 2.81 6.88 5.12
CA ILE A 42 4.22 6.68 4.80
C ILE A 42 5.01 7.95 5.12
N ALA A 43 6.23 7.78 5.64
CA ALA A 43 7.15 8.88 5.92
C ALA A 43 8.58 8.46 5.59
N GLU A 44 9.44 9.44 5.33
CA GLU A 44 10.89 9.23 5.24
C GLU A 44 11.50 9.20 6.65
N SER A 45 12.55 8.40 6.82
CA SER A 45 13.35 8.34 8.05
C SER A 45 14.81 8.12 7.67
N GLY A 46 15.58 9.21 7.58
CA GLY A 46 16.94 9.16 7.06
C GLY A 46 16.96 8.79 5.58
N LYS A 47 17.52 7.63 5.23
CA LYS A 47 17.55 7.10 3.84
C LYS A 47 16.50 6.00 3.59
N ALA A 48 15.61 5.77 4.56
CA ALA A 48 14.61 4.72 4.51
C ALA A 48 13.20 5.30 4.40
N LEU A 49 12.26 4.50 3.89
CA LEU A 49 10.83 4.78 4.04
C LEU A 49 10.25 3.94 5.18
N VAL A 50 9.29 4.50 5.91
CA VAL A 50 8.52 3.78 6.92
C VAL A 50 7.06 3.90 6.53
N ALA A 51 6.40 2.77 6.32
CA ALA A 51 4.97 2.70 6.07
C ALA A 51 4.27 2.11 7.30
N ALA A 52 3.09 2.63 7.62
CA ALA A 52 2.25 2.14 8.70
C ALA A 52 0.78 2.07 8.28
N TRP A 53 0.03 1.14 8.83
CA TRP A 53 -1.42 0.98 8.60
C TRP A 53 -2.04 0.26 9.79
N PHE A 54 -3.37 0.25 9.89
CA PHE A 54 -4.04 -0.66 10.81
C PHE A 54 -4.49 -1.93 10.07
N GLY A 55 -4.44 -3.08 10.75
CA GLY A 55 -4.78 -4.36 10.14
C GLY A 55 -5.19 -5.42 11.16
N GLY A 56 -6.12 -6.30 10.76
CA GLY A 56 -6.71 -7.36 11.58
C GLY A 56 -7.69 -8.21 10.76
N THR A 57 -8.56 -8.95 11.43
CA THR A 57 -9.65 -9.71 10.78
C THR A 57 -10.70 -8.84 10.11
N GLY A 58 -10.87 -7.59 10.57
CA GLY A 58 -11.80 -6.61 10.00
C GLY A 58 -11.78 -5.32 10.81
N GLU A 59 -12.12 -4.20 10.19
CA GLU A 59 -12.11 -2.88 10.84
C GLU A 59 -12.98 -2.87 12.12
N GLY A 60 -12.41 -2.35 13.22
CA GLY A 60 -13.07 -2.29 14.52
C GLY A 60 -13.04 -3.56 15.37
N ASN A 61 -12.57 -4.69 14.83
CA ASN A 61 -12.39 -5.89 15.62
C ASN A 61 -11.26 -5.74 16.64
N LYS A 62 -11.38 -6.45 17.77
CA LYS A 62 -10.42 -6.34 18.90
C LYS A 62 -8.99 -6.68 18.51
N ASP A 63 -8.78 -7.49 17.48
CA ASP A 63 -7.47 -7.91 16.98
C ASP A 63 -6.84 -6.91 16.01
N VAL A 64 -7.50 -5.80 15.67
CA VAL A 64 -6.90 -4.75 14.83
C VAL A 64 -5.74 -4.09 15.57
N GLY A 65 -4.53 -4.26 15.03
CA GLY A 65 -3.31 -3.63 15.48
C GLY A 65 -2.77 -2.62 14.48
N ILE A 66 -1.76 -1.86 14.89
CA ILE A 66 -0.94 -1.02 14.01
C ILE A 66 0.25 -1.85 13.53
N TRP A 67 0.43 -1.89 12.22
CA TRP A 67 1.49 -2.61 11.55
C TRP A 67 2.44 -1.64 10.86
N VAL A 68 3.73 -1.98 10.83
CA VAL A 68 4.79 -1.18 10.21
C VAL A 68 5.65 -2.05 9.31
N SER A 69 6.04 -1.51 8.16
CA SER A 69 7.15 -2.01 7.34
C SER A 69 8.12 -0.89 7.02
N ARG A 70 9.41 -1.24 6.90
CA ARG A 70 10.48 -0.31 6.51
C ARG A 70 11.01 -0.69 5.14
N ARG A 71 11.29 0.31 4.29
CA ARG A 71 12.00 0.14 3.02
C ARG A 71 13.44 0.56 3.20
N GLU A 72 14.32 -0.43 3.28
CA GLU A 72 15.76 -0.26 3.45
C GLU A 72 16.46 -1.02 2.32
N ASP A 73 17.52 -0.43 1.74
CA ASP A 73 18.27 -1.02 0.62
C ASP A 73 17.39 -1.48 -0.55
N GLY A 74 16.32 -0.71 -0.82
CA GLY A 74 15.37 -0.98 -1.90
C GLY A 74 14.40 -2.14 -1.65
N LYS A 75 14.28 -2.65 -0.42
CA LYS A 75 13.39 -3.77 -0.08
C LYS A 75 12.51 -3.45 1.12
N TRP A 76 11.26 -3.89 1.07
CA TRP A 76 10.35 -3.82 2.20
C TRP A 76 10.60 -4.95 3.20
N SER A 77 10.62 -4.61 4.49
CA SER A 77 10.57 -5.58 5.57
C SER A 77 9.18 -6.23 5.64
N ALA A 78 9.11 -7.44 6.20
CA ALA A 78 7.83 -8.04 6.57
C ALA A 78 7.06 -7.12 7.55
N PRO A 79 5.72 -7.13 7.52
CA PRO A 79 4.90 -6.38 8.48
C PRO A 79 5.19 -6.77 9.92
N VAL A 80 5.36 -5.77 10.78
CA VAL A 80 5.55 -5.95 12.24
C VAL A 80 4.45 -5.22 13.00
N GLU A 81 3.75 -5.90 13.91
CA GLU A 81 2.75 -5.28 14.80
C GLU A 81 3.49 -4.44 15.87
N VAL A 82 3.23 -3.14 15.90
CA VAL A 82 3.87 -2.19 16.84
C VAL A 82 2.92 -1.70 17.92
N ALA A 83 1.61 -1.85 17.73
CA ALA A 83 0.60 -1.59 18.75
C ALA A 83 -0.60 -2.52 18.54
N ASN A 84 -1.12 -3.08 19.63
CA ASN A 84 -2.22 -4.05 19.57
C ASN A 84 -3.42 -3.65 20.45
N GLY A 85 -3.35 -2.51 21.14
CA GLY A 85 -4.42 -1.96 21.95
C GLY A 85 -4.70 -2.72 23.25
N ALA A 86 -3.77 -3.58 23.70
CA ALA A 86 -3.85 -4.22 25.01
C ALA A 86 -3.77 -3.17 26.15
N GLN A 87 -4.69 -3.24 27.11
CA GLN A 87 -4.80 -2.35 28.26
C GLN A 87 -4.91 -3.13 29.59
N GLY A 88 -4.21 -4.27 29.68
CA GLY A 88 -4.25 -5.20 30.81
C GLY A 88 -4.94 -6.53 30.50
N PRO A 89 -5.09 -7.41 31.49
CA PRO A 89 -5.56 -8.79 31.28
C PRO A 89 -6.94 -8.84 30.61
N GLY A 90 -7.01 -9.47 29.43
CA GLY A 90 -8.25 -9.66 28.67
C GLY A 90 -8.85 -8.38 28.06
N LYS A 91 -8.28 -7.20 28.31
CA LYS A 91 -8.78 -5.92 27.78
C LYS A 91 -7.96 -5.52 26.56
N ARG A 92 -8.56 -5.63 25.38
CA ARG A 92 -7.97 -5.21 24.10
C ARG A 92 -8.96 -4.33 23.35
N HIS A 93 -8.48 -3.20 22.88
CA HIS A 93 -9.22 -2.33 21.97
C HIS A 93 -8.60 -2.40 20.57
N PRO A 94 -9.40 -2.33 19.51
CA PRO A 94 -8.90 -2.01 18.17
C PRO A 94 -8.00 -0.77 18.14
N CYS A 95 -7.00 -0.78 17.27
CA CYS A 95 -6.18 0.38 16.93
C CYS A 95 -6.58 0.97 15.57
N TRP A 96 -6.39 2.28 15.37
CA TRP A 96 -6.69 2.95 14.10
C TRP A 96 -5.72 4.07 13.78
N ASN A 97 -5.72 4.46 12.50
CA ASN A 97 -5.16 5.69 11.94
C ASN A 97 -3.76 6.03 12.48
N PRO A 98 -2.74 5.21 12.18
CA PRO A 98 -1.39 5.54 12.58
C PRO A 98 -0.94 6.84 11.89
N VAL A 99 -0.32 7.72 12.67
CA VAL A 99 0.28 8.96 12.17
C VAL A 99 1.78 8.90 12.46
N LEU A 100 2.57 8.85 11.39
CA LEU A 100 4.03 8.94 11.50
C LEU A 100 4.43 10.41 11.58
N PHE A 101 5.29 10.74 12.54
CA PHE A 101 5.82 12.09 12.74
C PHE A 101 7.32 12.03 12.96
N GLN A 102 8.05 12.87 12.22
CA GLN A 102 9.48 13.07 12.41
C GLN A 102 9.69 14.45 13.07
N PRO A 103 10.10 14.51 14.36
CA PRO A 103 10.44 15.78 14.99
C PRO A 103 11.67 16.41 14.31
N ARG A 104 11.75 17.74 14.38
CA ARG A 104 12.92 18.51 13.93
C ARG A 104 13.95 18.64 15.03
#